data_AF-Q3KLY3-F1
#
_entry.id   AF-Q3KLY3-F1
#
_cell.length_a   1.000
_cell.length_b   1.000
_cell.length_c   1.000
_cell.angle_alpha   90.00
_cell.angle_beta   90.00
_cell.angle_gamma   90.00
#
_symmetry.space_group_name_H-M   'P 1'
#
loop_
_entity.id
_entity.type
_entity.pdbx_description
1 polymer ?
#
loop_
_entity_poly.entity_id
_entity_poly.type
_entity_poly.pdbx_seq_one_letter_code
_entity_poly.pdbx_strand_id
1 'polypeptide(L)'
;MPYGTRYPTLAFHTGGVGESDDGMPPQPFETFCYDSALLQAKIENFNIVPYTSVLPKELFGNILPVDQCTKFFKHGAVLEVIMAGRGATVTDGTQAIATGVGICWGKDKNGELIRGWAVEYVEFFPTWIDDEIAESHAKMWLKKSLQHELDLRSISKHSEFQYFHNYINIIKKFGFCLTALGFLNFENAAPAVIQ
;
A
#
# COMPACT_ATOMS: atom_id res chain seq x y z
N MET A 1 -13.09 31.25 -3.25
CA MET A 1 -11.96 31.20 -4.21
C MET A 1 -11.87 29.78 -4.73
N PRO A 2 -11.51 29.54 -6.01
CA PRO A 2 -11.31 28.18 -6.50
C PRO A 2 -10.16 27.51 -5.74
N TYR A 3 -10.27 26.20 -5.51
CA TYR A 3 -9.21 25.37 -4.94
C TYR A 3 -8.60 24.52 -6.06
N GLY A 4 -7.28 24.34 -6.04
CA GLY A 4 -6.64 23.37 -6.92
C GLY A 4 -6.88 21.93 -6.44
N THR A 5 -6.34 20.98 -7.20
CA THR A 5 -6.39 19.56 -6.85
C THR A 5 -5.76 19.33 -5.48
N ARG A 6 -6.36 18.46 -4.68
CA ARG A 6 -5.82 18.11 -3.37
C ARG A 6 -4.63 17.15 -3.47
N TYR A 7 -3.73 17.21 -2.51
CA TYR A 7 -2.61 16.29 -2.35
C TYR A 7 -2.47 15.88 -0.87
N PRO A 8 -2.05 14.62 -0.60
CA PRO A 8 -1.89 14.15 0.76
C PRO A 8 -0.69 14.81 1.46
N THR A 9 -0.82 15.12 2.74
CA THR A 9 0.24 15.71 3.58
C THR A 9 0.59 14.85 4.80
N LEU A 10 -0.25 13.85 5.11
CA LEU A 10 0.01 12.83 6.10
C LEU A 10 -0.49 11.49 5.57
N ALA A 11 0.36 10.46 5.66
CA ALA A 11 -0.02 9.09 5.38
C ALA A 11 0.30 8.19 6.57
N PHE A 12 -0.28 7.00 6.58
CA PHE A 12 0.13 5.90 7.45
C PHE A 12 0.34 4.62 6.67
N HIS A 13 1.24 3.76 7.12
CA HIS A 13 1.39 2.41 6.60
C HIS A 13 0.62 1.42 7.48
N THR A 14 -0.01 0.44 6.85
CA THR A 14 -0.72 -0.64 7.51
C THR A 14 -0.64 -1.92 6.68
N GLY A 15 -0.93 -3.06 7.30
CA GLY A 15 -1.03 -4.34 6.64
C GLY A 15 -1.97 -5.24 7.44
N GLY A 16 -2.64 -6.14 6.74
CA GLY A 16 -3.49 -7.11 7.38
C GLY A 16 -3.69 -8.36 6.54
N VAL A 17 -4.07 -9.43 7.21
CA VAL A 17 -4.34 -10.73 6.63
C VAL A 17 -5.64 -11.28 7.19
N GLY A 18 -6.30 -12.11 6.40
CA GLY A 18 -7.54 -12.73 6.80
C GLY A 18 -7.69 -14.09 6.14
N GLU A 19 -8.33 -15.03 6.83
CA GLU A 19 -8.60 -16.36 6.31
C GLU A 19 -9.98 -16.86 6.72
N SER A 20 -10.63 -17.59 5.83
CA SER A 20 -12.00 -18.08 6.01
C SER A 20 -12.21 -19.43 5.33
N ASP A 21 -13.07 -20.26 5.92
CA ASP A 21 -13.65 -21.43 5.24
C ASP A 21 -14.91 -21.08 4.45
N ASP A 22 -15.50 -19.92 4.75
CA ASP A 22 -16.64 -19.34 4.06
C ASP A 22 -16.16 -18.42 2.94
N GLY A 23 -16.81 -18.54 1.79
CA GLY A 23 -16.52 -17.73 0.62
C GLY A 23 -17.60 -17.89 -0.44
N MET A 24 -17.95 -16.80 -1.11
CA MET A 24 -18.98 -16.77 -2.14
C MET A 24 -18.36 -16.57 -3.53
N PRO A 25 -18.58 -17.48 -4.50
CA PRO A 25 -18.17 -17.26 -5.89
C PRO A 25 -18.77 -15.97 -6.48
N PRO A 26 -18.09 -15.32 -7.45
CA PRO A 26 -16.87 -15.77 -8.13
C PRO A 26 -15.56 -15.43 -7.38
N GLN A 27 -15.62 -14.57 -6.35
CA GLN A 27 -14.45 -14.09 -5.61
C GLN A 27 -14.60 -14.44 -4.13
N PRO A 28 -14.39 -15.71 -3.75
CA PRO A 28 -14.74 -16.20 -2.42
C PRO A 28 -13.99 -15.52 -1.27
N PHE A 29 -12.86 -14.89 -1.57
CA PHE A 29 -12.00 -14.18 -0.62
C PHE A 29 -12.44 -12.72 -0.33
N GLU A 30 -13.35 -12.13 -1.11
CA GLU A 30 -13.70 -10.70 -1.00
C GLU A 30 -14.67 -10.38 0.15
N THR A 31 -15.46 -11.33 0.64
CA THR A 31 -16.46 -11.05 1.68
C THR A 31 -15.93 -11.26 3.09
N PHE A 32 -15.21 -12.36 3.33
CA PHE A 32 -14.82 -12.78 4.68
C PHE A 32 -13.35 -12.51 4.96
N CYS A 33 -12.47 -13.01 4.10
CA CYS A 33 -11.03 -12.86 4.27
C CYS A 33 -10.60 -11.40 4.11
N TYR A 34 -11.18 -10.69 3.14
CA TYR A 34 -10.87 -9.29 2.92
C TYR A 34 -11.25 -8.42 4.11
N ASP A 35 -12.47 -8.55 4.65
CA ASP A 35 -12.90 -7.79 5.84
C ASP A 35 -12.02 -8.10 7.06
N SER A 36 -11.65 -9.37 7.26
CA SER A 36 -10.70 -9.77 8.30
C SER A 36 -9.32 -9.13 8.12
N ALA A 37 -8.83 -9.05 6.88
CA ALA A 37 -7.59 -8.38 6.55
C ALA A 37 -7.68 -6.86 6.80
N LEU A 38 -8.81 -6.23 6.44
CA LEU A 38 -9.05 -4.82 6.74
C LEU A 38 -9.10 -4.55 8.25
N LEU A 39 -9.71 -5.46 9.02
CA LEU A 39 -9.81 -5.37 10.48
C LEU A 39 -8.44 -5.44 11.14
N GLN A 40 -7.59 -6.38 10.72
CA GLN A 40 -6.22 -6.44 11.22
C GLN A 40 -5.42 -5.20 10.83
N ALA A 41 -5.64 -4.68 9.62
CA ALA A 41 -5.05 -3.45 9.13
C ALA A 41 -5.67 -2.17 9.77
N LYS A 42 -6.69 -2.30 10.61
CA LYS A 42 -7.41 -1.21 11.30
C LYS A 42 -8.07 -0.21 10.35
N ILE A 43 -8.47 -0.67 9.16
CA ILE A 43 -9.09 0.16 8.12
C ILE A 43 -10.45 -0.38 7.65
N GLU A 44 -11.02 -1.37 8.33
CA GLU A 44 -12.34 -1.98 8.07
C GLU A 44 -13.48 -0.97 8.10
N ASN A 45 -13.31 0.11 8.87
CA ASN A 45 -14.33 1.13 9.07
C ASN A 45 -14.25 2.28 8.06
N PHE A 46 -13.45 2.17 6.99
CA PHE A 46 -13.37 3.15 5.92
C PHE A 46 -14.00 2.64 4.61
N ASN A 47 -14.42 3.59 3.77
CA ASN A 47 -14.64 3.35 2.35
C ASN A 47 -13.30 3.50 1.61
N ILE A 48 -12.68 2.38 1.23
CA ILE A 48 -11.36 2.36 0.60
C ILE A 48 -11.42 2.80 -0.87
N VAL A 49 -10.58 3.76 -1.26
CA VAL A 49 -10.42 4.22 -2.64
C VAL A 49 -8.95 4.08 -3.08
N PRO A 50 -8.63 3.13 -3.97
CA PRO A 50 -7.26 2.97 -4.44
C PRO A 50 -6.85 4.12 -5.38
N TYR A 51 -5.63 4.62 -5.20
CA TYR A 51 -4.97 5.64 -6.01
C TYR A 51 -3.74 5.08 -6.71
N THR A 52 -3.32 5.82 -7.74
CA THR A 52 -2.07 5.57 -8.42
C THR A 52 -0.88 5.99 -7.57
N SER A 53 0.27 5.40 -7.84
CA SER A 53 1.43 5.35 -6.96
C SER A 53 2.32 6.61 -6.98
N VAL A 54 1.71 7.80 -6.87
CA VAL A 54 2.40 9.11 -6.94
C VAL A 54 2.34 9.82 -5.59
N LEU A 55 3.48 10.30 -5.11
CA LEU A 55 3.60 10.92 -3.78
C LEU A 55 4.09 12.36 -3.86
N PRO A 56 3.40 13.33 -3.22
CA PRO A 56 3.92 14.69 -3.04
C PRO A 56 5.08 14.68 -2.04
N LYS A 57 5.99 15.66 -2.15
CA LYS A 57 7.18 15.75 -1.28
C LYS A 57 6.82 15.99 0.19
N GLU A 58 5.63 16.54 0.45
CA GLU A 58 5.06 16.82 1.76
C GLU A 58 4.83 15.54 2.58
N LEU A 59 4.76 14.38 1.93
CA LEU A 59 4.73 13.08 2.60
C LEU A 59 6.11 12.58 3.07
N PHE A 60 7.22 13.17 2.61
CA PHE A 60 8.55 12.77 3.05
C PHE A 60 8.74 13.07 4.54
N GLY A 61 8.95 12.02 5.34
CA GLY A 61 8.99 12.12 6.81
C GLY A 61 7.63 12.15 7.50
N ASN A 62 6.52 12.11 6.73
CA ASN A 62 5.14 12.15 7.22
C ASN A 62 4.35 10.88 6.88
N ILE A 63 5.01 9.73 6.95
CA ILE A 63 4.40 8.40 6.83
C ILE A 63 4.57 7.69 8.17
N LEU A 64 3.48 7.44 8.88
CA LEU A 64 3.48 6.89 10.25
C LEU A 64 2.96 5.45 10.30
N PRO A 65 3.29 4.67 11.34
CA PRO A 65 2.57 3.42 11.61
C PRO A 65 1.10 3.69 11.94
N VAL A 66 0.18 2.83 11.47
CA VAL A 66 -1.28 2.96 11.68
C VAL A 66 -1.68 3.25 13.13
N ASP A 67 -0.98 2.65 14.09
CA ASP A 67 -1.26 2.79 15.52
C ASP A 67 -1.17 4.23 16.03
N GLN A 68 -0.32 5.06 15.41
CA GLN A 68 -0.20 6.47 15.77
C GLN A 68 -1.37 7.33 15.25
N CYS A 69 -2.15 6.78 14.33
CA CYS A 69 -3.17 7.49 13.57
C CYS A 69 -4.61 7.11 13.94
N THR A 70 -4.83 5.91 14.49
CA THR A 70 -6.18 5.34 14.78
C THR A 70 -7.13 6.28 15.52
N LYS A 71 -6.62 7.10 16.45
CA LYS A 71 -7.42 8.08 17.21
C LYS A 71 -8.08 9.17 16.36
N PHE A 72 -7.63 9.35 15.12
CA PHE A 72 -8.18 10.33 14.17
C PHE A 72 -9.17 9.70 13.18
N PHE A 73 -9.39 8.39 13.24
CA PHE A 73 -10.24 7.69 12.28
C PHE A 73 -11.71 8.00 12.51
N LYS A 74 -12.46 8.07 11.42
CA LYS A 74 -13.91 8.31 11.42
C LYS A 74 -14.60 7.20 10.64
N HIS A 75 -15.48 6.47 11.31
CA HIS A 75 -16.28 5.42 10.69
C HIS A 75 -17.03 5.94 9.46
N GLY A 76 -16.96 5.20 8.36
CA GLY A 76 -17.55 5.52 7.06
C GLY A 76 -16.82 6.59 6.26
N ALA A 77 -15.70 7.15 6.75
CA ALA A 77 -14.90 8.10 5.97
C ALA A 77 -14.30 7.42 4.73
N VAL A 78 -14.03 8.21 3.68
CA VAL A 78 -13.29 7.73 2.52
C VAL A 78 -11.81 7.74 2.86
N LEU A 79 -11.15 6.60 2.72
CA LEU A 79 -9.70 6.47 2.86
C LEU A 79 -9.10 6.21 1.49
N GLU A 80 -8.30 7.15 1.01
CA GLU A 80 -7.53 6.94 -0.20
C GLU A 80 -6.25 6.20 0.11
N VAL A 81 -5.96 5.19 -0.70
CA VAL A 81 -4.86 4.28 -0.43
C VAL A 81 -4.00 4.01 -1.66
N ILE A 82 -2.72 3.73 -1.44
CA ILE A 82 -1.90 2.93 -2.35
C ILE A 82 -1.80 1.55 -1.70
N MET A 83 -2.31 0.51 -2.35
CA MET A 83 -2.50 -0.80 -1.71
C MET A 83 -2.11 -1.96 -2.63
N ALA A 84 -1.22 -2.80 -2.12
CA ALA A 84 -1.03 -4.15 -2.61
C ALA A 84 -1.96 -5.07 -1.83
N GLY A 85 -2.94 -5.71 -2.48
CA GLY A 85 -3.88 -6.59 -1.81
C GLY A 85 -4.44 -7.65 -2.74
N ARG A 86 -4.37 -8.92 -2.32
CA ARG A 86 -4.95 -10.04 -3.06
C ARG A 86 -5.43 -11.16 -2.15
N GLY A 87 -6.49 -11.82 -2.59
CA GLY A 87 -6.94 -13.08 -2.07
C GLY A 87 -6.58 -14.25 -2.96
N ALA A 88 -6.52 -15.44 -2.36
CA ALA A 88 -6.30 -16.71 -3.05
C ALA A 88 -7.05 -17.85 -2.34
N THR A 89 -7.20 -18.96 -3.06
CA THR A 89 -7.73 -20.22 -2.52
C THR A 89 -6.64 -21.28 -2.54
N VAL A 90 -6.62 -22.14 -1.53
CA VAL A 90 -5.70 -23.29 -1.47
C VAL A 90 -5.92 -24.27 -2.63
N THR A 91 -7.13 -24.29 -3.21
CA THR A 91 -7.45 -25.13 -4.37
C THR A 91 -6.72 -24.72 -5.65
N ASP A 92 -6.25 -23.47 -5.73
CA ASP A 92 -5.48 -22.96 -6.88
C ASP A 92 -3.97 -23.22 -6.71
N GLY A 93 -3.59 -24.03 -5.72
CA GLY A 93 -2.20 -24.36 -5.42
C GLY A 93 -1.43 -23.26 -4.69
N THR A 94 -2.11 -22.20 -4.23
CA THR A 94 -1.50 -21.15 -3.41
C THR A 94 -1.54 -21.55 -1.93
N GLN A 95 -0.37 -21.62 -1.30
CA GLN A 95 -0.23 -21.89 0.14
C GLN A 95 0.15 -20.64 0.94
N ALA A 96 0.77 -19.64 0.31
CA ALA A 96 1.05 -18.37 0.97
C ALA A 96 0.90 -17.18 0.03
N ILE A 97 0.64 -16.01 0.60
CA ILE A 97 0.58 -14.74 -0.12
C ILE A 97 1.53 -13.77 0.59
N ALA A 98 2.43 -13.13 -0.14
CA ALA A 98 3.17 -11.98 0.35
C ALA A 98 2.70 -10.71 -0.38
N THR A 99 2.56 -9.61 0.36
CA THR A 99 2.28 -8.29 -0.21
C THR A 99 3.31 -7.28 0.28
N GLY A 100 3.47 -6.19 -0.47
CA GLY A 100 4.31 -5.10 -0.03
C GLY A 100 4.09 -3.81 -0.80
N VAL A 101 4.48 -2.71 -0.17
CA VAL A 101 4.52 -1.38 -0.76
C VAL A 101 5.93 -0.82 -0.58
N GLY A 102 6.56 -0.45 -1.68
CA GLY A 102 7.86 0.21 -1.71
C GLY A 102 7.69 1.70 -1.99
N ILE A 103 8.58 2.54 -1.47
CA ILE A 103 8.60 3.98 -1.72
C ILE A 103 10.00 4.44 -2.14
N CYS A 104 10.06 5.28 -3.17
CA CYS A 104 11.26 6.03 -3.54
C CYS A 104 11.00 7.54 -3.58
N TRP A 105 12.05 8.30 -3.29
CA TRP A 105 12.05 9.76 -3.32
C TRP A 105 13.06 10.25 -4.33
N GLY A 106 12.65 11.19 -5.17
CA GLY A 106 13.47 11.79 -6.21
C GLY A 106 14.08 13.12 -5.78
N LYS A 107 15.29 13.40 -6.25
CA LYS A 107 15.94 14.71 -6.12
C LYS A 107 16.20 15.37 -7.46
N ASP A 108 16.27 16.69 -7.44
CA ASP A 108 16.75 17.47 -8.58
C ASP A 108 18.28 17.48 -8.68
N LYS A 109 18.81 18.25 -9.64
CA LYS A 109 20.25 18.40 -9.88
C LYS A 109 21.02 19.09 -8.74
N ASN A 110 20.33 19.84 -7.87
CA ASN A 110 20.92 20.53 -6.73
C ASN A 110 20.91 19.65 -5.47
N GLY A 111 20.22 18.50 -5.53
CA GLY A 111 20.06 17.60 -4.40
C GLY A 111 18.73 17.76 -3.66
N GLU A 112 17.88 18.68 -4.09
CA GLU A 112 16.63 19.01 -3.41
C GLU A 112 15.56 17.95 -3.66
N LEU A 113 14.85 17.56 -2.61
CA LEU A 113 13.69 16.67 -2.69
C LEU A 113 12.58 17.30 -3.55
N ILE A 114 12.11 16.56 -4.56
CA ILE A 114 11.08 17.07 -5.48
C ILE A 114 9.73 16.35 -5.40
N ARG A 115 9.71 15.02 -5.24
CA ARG A 115 8.51 14.17 -5.28
C ARG A 115 8.89 12.71 -4.99
N GLY A 116 7.90 11.85 -4.77
CA GLY A 116 8.10 10.42 -4.60
C GLY A 116 7.15 9.58 -5.45
N TRP A 117 7.43 8.28 -5.46
CA TRP A 117 6.58 7.25 -6.06
C TRP A 117 6.52 6.06 -5.12
N ALA A 118 5.41 5.34 -5.22
CA ALA A 118 5.28 4.05 -4.59
C ALA A 118 5.19 2.96 -5.66
N VAL A 119 5.40 1.71 -5.26
CA VAL A 119 5.13 0.54 -6.10
C VAL A 119 4.57 -0.58 -5.23
N GLU A 120 3.62 -1.31 -5.78
CA GLU A 120 2.91 -2.41 -5.14
C GLU A 120 3.51 -3.76 -5.56
N TYR A 121 3.55 -4.70 -4.62
CA TYR A 121 4.04 -6.05 -4.83
C TYR A 121 3.05 -7.07 -4.25
N VAL A 122 2.77 -8.11 -5.04
CA VAL A 122 2.00 -9.29 -4.63
C VAL A 122 2.67 -10.53 -5.22
N GLU A 123 2.91 -11.54 -4.39
CA GLU A 123 3.39 -12.84 -4.84
C GLU A 123 2.60 -13.97 -4.17
N PHE A 124 2.34 -15.01 -4.95
CA PHE A 124 1.68 -16.24 -4.51
C PHE A 124 2.73 -17.35 -4.45
N PHE A 125 2.78 -18.05 -3.33
CA PHE A 125 3.74 -19.12 -3.11
C PHE A 125 3.00 -20.46 -3.08
N PRO A 126 3.53 -21.50 -3.76
CA PRO A 126 2.97 -22.85 -3.72
C PRO A 126 3.32 -23.60 -2.43
N THR A 127 4.14 -23.01 -1.57
CA THR A 127 4.57 -23.54 -0.28
C THR A 127 4.34 -22.52 0.82
N TRP A 128 4.27 -22.96 2.06
CA TRP A 128 4.39 -22.06 3.20
C TRP A 128 5.76 -21.37 3.20
N ILE A 129 5.76 -20.14 3.71
CA ILE A 129 6.94 -19.29 3.87
C ILE A 129 6.98 -18.72 5.28
N ASP A 130 8.12 -18.16 5.65
CA ASP A 130 8.26 -17.32 6.84
C ASP A 130 8.38 -15.83 6.45
N ASP A 131 8.46 -14.98 7.47
CA ASP A 131 8.58 -13.54 7.30
C ASP A 131 9.87 -13.13 6.57
N GLU A 132 10.97 -13.87 6.78
CA GLU A 132 12.26 -13.58 6.16
C GLU A 132 12.21 -13.82 4.65
N ILE A 133 11.59 -14.92 4.20
CA ILE A 133 11.35 -15.19 2.77
C ILE A 133 10.43 -14.13 2.18
N ALA A 134 9.32 -13.82 2.86
CA ALA A 134 8.36 -12.82 2.40
C ALA A 134 9.00 -11.43 2.24
N GLU A 135 9.74 -10.98 3.25
CA GLU A 135 10.45 -9.70 3.23
C GLU A 135 11.51 -9.67 2.13
N SER A 136 12.30 -10.75 2.00
CA SER A 136 13.38 -10.84 1.02
C SER A 136 12.86 -10.74 -0.41
N HIS A 137 11.79 -11.46 -0.75
CA HIS A 137 11.17 -11.39 -2.06
C HIS A 137 10.55 -10.01 -2.30
N ALA A 138 9.79 -9.49 -1.34
CA ALA A 138 9.18 -8.16 -1.44
C ALA A 138 10.25 -7.08 -1.69
N LYS A 139 11.30 -7.01 -0.87
CA LYS A 139 12.38 -6.04 -1.05
C LYS A 139 13.09 -6.19 -2.39
N MET A 140 13.34 -7.42 -2.85
CA MET A 140 14.01 -7.65 -4.13
C MET A 140 13.22 -7.06 -5.31
N TRP A 141 11.92 -7.39 -5.39
CA TRP A 141 11.07 -6.94 -6.49
C TRP A 141 10.70 -5.47 -6.37
N LEU A 142 10.36 -4.99 -5.16
CA LEU A 142 10.10 -3.58 -4.91
C LEU A 142 11.32 -2.72 -5.26
N LYS A 143 12.54 -3.12 -4.87
CA LYS A 143 13.76 -2.40 -5.22
C LYS A 143 13.93 -2.25 -6.74
N LYS A 144 13.67 -3.33 -7.49
CA LYS A 144 13.74 -3.32 -8.95
C LYS A 144 12.71 -2.37 -9.56
N SER A 145 11.46 -2.43 -9.09
CA SER A 145 10.39 -1.54 -9.56
C SER A 145 10.64 -0.08 -9.19
N LEU A 146 11.08 0.21 -7.97
CA LEU A 146 11.42 1.57 -7.52
C LEU A 146 12.57 2.18 -8.32
N GLN A 147 13.60 1.38 -8.64
CA GLN A 147 14.68 1.84 -9.49
C GLN A 147 14.18 2.12 -10.91
N HIS A 148 13.32 1.25 -11.44
CA HIS A 148 12.67 1.47 -12.74
C HIS A 148 11.88 2.79 -12.78
N GLU A 149 11.11 3.11 -11.74
CA GLU A 149 10.35 4.37 -11.67
C GLU A 149 11.24 5.62 -11.73
N LEU A 150 12.40 5.56 -11.06
CA LEU A 150 13.40 6.64 -11.07
C LEU A 150 14.07 6.78 -12.43
N ASP A 151 14.52 5.66 -12.99
CA ASP A 151 15.23 5.62 -14.27
C ASP A 151 14.33 6.09 -15.42
N LEU A 152 13.08 5.60 -15.45
CA LEU A 152 12.08 5.98 -16.46
C LEU A 152 11.87 7.50 -16.52
N ARG A 153 11.99 8.18 -15.38
CA ARG A 153 11.78 9.63 -15.27
C ARG A 153 13.08 10.43 -15.35
N SER A 154 14.23 9.77 -15.47
CA SER A 154 15.55 10.38 -15.41
C SER A 154 15.75 11.19 -14.12
N ILE A 155 15.32 10.64 -12.99
CA ILE A 155 15.37 11.29 -11.67
C ILE A 155 16.33 10.54 -10.76
N SER A 156 17.20 11.28 -10.09
CA SER A 156 18.15 10.70 -9.14
C SER A 156 17.47 10.33 -7.82
N LYS A 157 17.94 9.26 -7.17
CA LYS A 157 17.49 8.86 -5.83
C LYS A 157 17.88 9.91 -4.77
N HIS A 158 16.92 10.36 -3.99
CA HIS A 158 17.10 11.28 -2.86
C HIS A 158 17.57 10.57 -1.59
N SER A 159 16.82 9.55 -1.15
CA SER A 159 17.03 8.83 0.12
C SER A 159 16.98 7.31 -0.08
N GLU A 160 17.20 6.54 0.99
CA GLU A 160 16.96 5.10 0.96
C GLU A 160 15.50 4.77 0.64
N PHE A 161 15.33 3.62 -0.01
CA PHE A 161 14.01 3.07 -0.30
C PHE A 161 13.35 2.63 1.01
N GLN A 162 12.05 2.87 1.11
CA GLN A 162 11.24 2.42 2.24
C GLN A 162 10.43 1.22 1.78
N TYR A 163 10.27 0.23 2.64
CA TYR A 163 9.53 -0.99 2.33
C TYR A 163 8.61 -1.32 3.49
N PHE A 164 7.38 -1.69 3.13
CA PHE A 164 6.41 -2.29 4.03
C PHE A 164 6.00 -3.60 3.39
N HIS A 165 5.91 -4.67 4.17
CA HIS A 165 5.46 -5.97 3.68
C HIS A 165 4.56 -6.65 4.70
N ASN A 166 3.86 -7.67 4.23
CA ASN A 166 3.03 -8.54 5.04
C ASN A 166 2.92 -9.92 4.36
N TYR A 167 2.58 -10.95 5.11
CA TYR A 167 2.37 -12.29 4.55
C TYR A 167 1.38 -13.13 5.34
N ILE A 168 0.79 -14.12 4.67
CA ILE A 168 -0.05 -15.15 5.28
C ILE A 168 0.28 -16.52 4.69
N ASN A 169 0.39 -17.53 5.55
CA ASN A 169 0.25 -18.93 5.16
C ASN A 169 -1.23 -19.30 5.29
N ILE A 170 -1.87 -19.73 4.20
CA ILE A 170 -3.30 -20.03 4.15
C ILE A 170 -3.53 -21.40 4.77
N ILE A 171 -4.21 -21.45 5.93
CA ILE A 171 -4.54 -22.70 6.62
C ILE A 171 -5.97 -23.14 6.28
N LYS A 172 -6.89 -22.18 6.18
CA LYS A 172 -8.27 -22.41 5.76
C LYS A 172 -8.41 -22.51 4.24
N LYS A 173 -9.64 -22.53 3.71
CA LYS A 173 -9.87 -22.58 2.25
C LYS A 173 -9.41 -21.31 1.53
N PHE A 174 -9.66 -20.15 2.11
CA PHE A 174 -9.42 -18.86 1.49
C PHE A 174 -8.50 -18.01 2.37
N GLY A 175 -7.62 -17.26 1.73
CA GLY A 175 -6.75 -16.28 2.39
C GLY A 175 -6.78 -14.95 1.64
N PHE A 176 -6.54 -13.86 2.36
CA PHE A 176 -6.32 -12.52 1.82
C PHE A 176 -5.14 -11.89 2.55
N CYS A 177 -4.29 -11.20 1.81
CA CYS A 177 -3.16 -10.45 2.35
C CYS A 177 -3.16 -9.06 1.72
N LEU A 178 -2.91 -8.04 2.54
CA LEU A 178 -2.74 -6.66 2.08
C LEU A 178 -1.65 -5.91 2.84
N THR A 179 -1.08 -4.94 2.12
CA THR A 179 -0.19 -3.89 2.61
C THR A 179 -0.59 -2.57 1.95
N ALA A 180 -0.76 -1.51 2.72
CA ALA A 180 -1.31 -0.25 2.24
C ALA A 180 -0.64 0.98 2.86
N LEU A 181 -0.65 2.07 2.10
CA LEU A 181 -0.49 3.44 2.57
C LEU A 181 -1.86 4.11 2.58
N GLY A 182 -2.35 4.58 3.72
CA GLY A 182 -3.60 5.34 3.83
C GLY A 182 -3.35 6.84 4.01
N PHE A 183 -4.03 7.68 3.25
CA PHE A 183 -3.90 9.13 3.31
C PHE A 183 -4.93 9.76 4.25
N LEU A 184 -4.46 10.59 5.20
CA LEU A 184 -5.30 11.18 6.24
C LEU A 184 -5.52 12.68 6.08
N ASN A 185 -4.44 13.42 5.87
CA ASN A 185 -4.49 14.87 5.76
C ASN A 185 -4.25 15.29 4.32
N PHE A 186 -4.90 16.38 3.92
CA PHE A 186 -4.82 16.93 2.58
C PHE A 186 -4.70 18.45 2.62
N GLU A 187 -3.97 18.97 1.66
CA GLU A 187 -4.00 20.38 1.27
C GLU A 187 -4.42 20.49 -0.19
N ASN A 188 -4.68 21.72 -0.66
CA ASN A 188 -5.02 21.99 -2.06
C ASN A 188 -3.87 22.70 -2.76
N ALA A 189 -3.55 22.26 -3.98
CA ALA A 189 -2.66 22.99 -4.87
C ALA A 189 -3.26 24.36 -5.25
N ALA A 190 -2.43 25.22 -5.84
CA ALA A 190 -2.91 26.48 -6.42
C ALA A 190 -4.00 26.19 -7.47
N PRO A 191 -5.10 26.98 -7.49
CA PRO A 191 -6.12 26.81 -8.52
C PRO A 191 -5.54 27.11 -9.90
N ALA A 192 -5.94 26.33 -10.90
CA ALA A 192 -5.59 26.59 -12.28
C ALA A 192 -6.29 27.87 -12.75
N VAL A 193 -5.53 28.84 -13.25
CA VAL A 193 -6.03 30.06 -13.87
C VAL A 193 -5.61 30.04 -15.34
N ILE A 194 -6.59 29.90 -16.23
CA ILE A 194 -6.37 29.98 -17.67
C ILE A 194 -6.73 31.42 -18.09
N GLN A 195 -5.76 32.13 -18.67
CA GLN A 195 -5.94 33.44 -19.29
C GLN A 195 -6.26 33.29 -20.76
#